data_AF-A0A8T3SJ38-F1
#
_entry.id   AF-A0A8T3SJ38-F1
#
_cell.length_a   1.000
_cell.length_b   1.000
_cell.length_c   1.000
_cell.angle_alpha   90.00
_cell.angle_beta   90.00
_cell.angle_gamma   90.00
#
_symmetry.space_group_name_H-M   'P 1'
#
loop_
_entity.id
_entity.type
_entity.pdbx_description
1 polymer ?
#
loop_
_entity_poly.entity_id
_entity_poly.type
_entity_poly.pdbx_seq_one_letter_code
_entity_poly.pdbx_strand_id
1 'polypeptide(L)'
;MKKCLSLLYYLQFSLIALLSFSASAYTAPTFNLADNYAPFTQNIPLRNARLLIPTPVPMTVSVANANWVETISLCNTSGKSLSLKKMEFRFNYASPMPTNIWGEPWAAWNLVSQEGAQVVLSGGTEFIPELPSDPYCMRPLTIKFYAPPTIPAPTGPFEFKTEQSDDPVPPDETGGAVNVTTSASPAADLPVPIIAINGLVNNQQRQVDWGGRWKLSSLEPGSYLVTGVAISAAGKTYTAQPTTVTVVAGATVDVQMNYAQDQIAQTLSSNLQSSARTIHFTNNCPFPIWFGLTSGITPNRTGASCQADSDCYAGSVCVDRGAGSKQCFWKNPIPTDGNFKLDAKNGTSQVQIPVYENGLNTIWSGAVAGRTQCTGQHCETADCGGGDGSCSLGKRFNQPATQAEFSLGKSSPDFYNIAIINGMNVPLTISPLVNESKNVNPYLCGKAGSVQPQNQMGGCNWTLQPPTQDYIWVKAGGKSCTAPKDCVGFEQCGLSYTPDQTPTLQKTCGPQLGYWTANQICAIDKNFGAPFNCSNKTPHGCVDWNKLGVEVAPPPYTRACGKSDVIFETYARTQLLWMKKACPSVYTYAEDDFSSTFMCQVKGDKATEINKVNYNITFCPGGKTGFVTQAKS
;
A
#
# COMPACT_ATOMS: atom_id res chain seq x y z
N MET A 1 -46.25 -43.04 9.30
CA MET A 1 -47.07 -43.94 10.14
C MET A 1 -46.45 -45.34 10.11
N LYS A 2 -46.17 -45.97 11.27
CA LYS A 2 -45.69 -47.37 11.42
C LYS A 2 -44.32 -47.67 10.76
N LYS A 3 -43.48 -48.62 11.20
CA LYS A 3 -43.30 -49.28 12.51
C LYS A 3 -41.86 -49.85 12.56
N CYS A 4 -41.27 -50.02 13.75
CA CYS A 4 -40.04 -50.81 13.94
C CYS A 4 -40.34 -52.32 14.06
N LEU A 5 -39.31 -53.18 13.95
CA LEU A 5 -39.03 -54.48 14.63
C LEU A 5 -37.91 -55.21 13.82
N SER A 6 -37.14 -56.22 14.29
CA SER A 6 -36.47 -56.56 15.58
C SER A 6 -35.79 -57.96 15.50
N LEU A 7 -35.03 -58.38 16.53
CA LEU A 7 -34.30 -59.67 16.74
C LEU A 7 -33.00 -59.83 15.93
N LEU A 8 -31.83 -60.33 16.40
CA LEU A 8 -31.31 -61.05 17.60
C LEU A 8 -31.06 -62.59 17.51
N TYR A 9 -29.76 -62.95 17.64
CA TYR A 9 -29.14 -64.09 18.38
C TYR A 9 -29.24 -65.57 17.94
N TYR A 10 -28.07 -66.24 17.83
CA TYR A 10 -27.52 -67.40 18.61
C TYR A 10 -26.21 -67.90 17.89
N LEU A 11 -25.01 -68.04 18.51
CA LEU A 11 -24.43 -69.13 19.34
C LEU A 11 -24.14 -70.47 18.58
N GLN A 12 -23.05 -71.26 18.79
CA GLN A 12 -21.79 -71.13 19.59
C GLN A 12 -20.75 -72.27 19.25
N PHE A 13 -19.62 -72.35 19.99
CA PHE A 13 -18.60 -73.44 20.13
C PHE A 13 -17.55 -73.59 18.98
N SER A 14 -16.22 -73.81 19.17
CA SER A 14 -15.27 -73.96 20.33
C SER A 14 -13.82 -73.56 19.87
N LEU A 15 -12.64 -73.78 20.51
CA LEU A 15 -12.19 -74.60 21.67
C LEU A 15 -10.92 -74.04 22.40
N ILE A 16 -10.75 -74.51 23.64
CA ILE A 16 -9.69 -74.50 24.69
C ILE A 16 -8.27 -74.92 24.20
N ALA A 17 -7.13 -74.34 24.63
CA ALA A 17 -6.39 -74.50 25.93
C ALA A 17 -5.37 -73.34 26.19
N LEU A 18 -5.24 -72.69 27.37
CA LEU A 18 -4.66 -73.08 28.70
C LEU A 18 -3.11 -73.20 28.70
N LEU A 19 -2.30 -72.64 29.64
CA LEU A 19 -2.47 -72.05 31.00
C LEU A 19 -1.69 -70.70 31.11
N SER A 20 -2.18 -69.60 31.72
CA SER A 20 -2.25 -69.22 33.16
C SER A 20 -0.91 -69.33 33.93
N PHE A 21 -0.45 -68.43 34.81
CA PHE A 21 -1.08 -67.45 35.73
C PHE A 21 -0.10 -66.25 36.02
N SER A 22 -0.22 -65.25 36.92
CA SER A 22 -1.08 -64.87 38.09
C SER A 22 -1.06 -63.31 38.31
N ALA A 23 -1.54 -62.81 39.47
CA ALA A 23 -1.50 -61.41 39.97
C ALA A 23 -0.86 -61.38 41.41
N SER A 24 -0.69 -60.30 42.19
CA SER A 24 -1.51 -59.08 42.43
C SER A 24 -0.77 -57.98 43.23
N ALA A 25 -1.47 -56.85 43.45
CA ALA A 25 -1.44 -55.96 44.64
C ALA A 25 -0.57 -54.70 44.66
N TYR A 26 -1.17 -53.64 45.22
CA TYR A 26 -0.65 -52.29 45.49
C TYR A 26 -0.31 -52.17 46.99
N THR A 27 0.83 -51.55 47.33
CA THR A 27 1.05 -50.82 48.60
C THR A 27 2.18 -49.81 48.42
N ALA A 28 2.02 -48.61 48.96
CA ALA A 28 3.07 -47.58 48.99
C ALA A 28 3.48 -47.28 50.45
N PRO A 29 4.78 -47.04 50.72
CA PRO A 29 5.20 -46.38 51.95
C PRO A 29 6.15 -45.19 51.72
N THR A 30 5.75 -44.04 52.28
CA THR A 30 6.55 -43.02 53.00
C THR A 30 8.00 -42.71 52.57
N PHE A 31 8.25 -41.42 52.31
CA PHE A 31 9.56 -40.77 52.46
C PHE A 31 10.12 -40.91 53.88
N ASN A 32 11.46 -40.91 54.01
CA ASN A 32 12.15 -40.31 55.15
C ASN A 32 13.51 -39.73 54.70
N LEU A 33 14.11 -38.85 55.51
CA LEU A 33 15.35 -38.12 55.21
C LEU A 33 16.49 -38.46 56.18
N ALA A 34 17.71 -38.02 55.84
CA ALA A 34 19.01 -38.36 56.44
C ALA A 34 19.51 -39.78 56.08
N ASP A 35 20.83 -40.04 55.93
CA ASP A 35 22.00 -39.21 56.25
C ASP A 35 22.90 -38.85 55.04
N ASN A 36 23.75 -37.84 55.21
CA ASN A 36 24.75 -37.41 54.22
C ASN A 36 26.11 -38.10 54.43
N TYR A 37 26.77 -38.51 53.35
CA TYR A 37 28.24 -38.41 53.24
C TYR A 37 28.66 -38.02 51.82
N ALA A 38 29.84 -37.39 51.70
CA ALA A 38 30.23 -36.51 50.60
C ALA A 38 30.65 -37.24 49.29
N PRO A 39 30.66 -36.55 48.12
CA PRO A 39 30.62 -37.20 46.81
C PRO A 39 32.01 -37.58 46.25
N PHE A 40 32.01 -38.54 45.31
CA PHE A 40 33.10 -38.74 44.37
C PHE A 40 32.62 -38.43 42.94
N THR A 41 33.31 -37.54 42.24
CA THR A 41 32.87 -37.00 40.94
C THR A 41 33.19 -37.93 39.78
N GLN A 42 32.20 -38.26 38.95
CA GLN A 42 32.43 -38.74 37.59
C GLN A 42 31.56 -37.94 36.61
N ASN A 43 32.20 -37.21 35.70
CA ASN A 43 31.54 -36.29 34.77
C ASN A 43 30.85 -37.05 33.64
N ILE A 44 29.58 -37.41 33.83
CA ILE A 44 28.66 -37.64 32.71
C ILE A 44 28.10 -36.27 32.31
N PRO A 45 28.33 -35.77 31.08
CA PRO A 45 27.75 -34.52 30.64
C PRO A 45 26.25 -34.72 30.42
N LEU A 46 25.45 -34.34 31.43
CA LEU A 46 24.04 -34.08 31.26
C LEU A 46 23.89 -33.01 30.17
N ARG A 47 23.50 -33.42 28.95
CA ARG A 47 22.97 -32.47 27.97
C ARG A 47 21.73 -31.86 28.61
N ASN A 48 21.80 -30.57 28.91
CA ASN A 48 20.69 -29.84 29.51
C ASN A 48 19.44 -29.97 28.63
N ALA A 49 18.50 -30.82 29.05
CA ALA A 49 17.14 -30.87 28.51
C ALA A 49 16.38 -29.62 28.98
N ARG A 50 16.84 -28.46 28.52
CA ARG A 50 16.24 -27.16 28.82
C ARG A 50 14.84 -27.17 28.22
N LEU A 51 13.82 -27.05 29.07
CA LEU A 51 12.45 -26.89 28.59
C LEU A 51 12.38 -25.55 27.86
N LEU A 52 12.41 -25.58 26.52
CA LEU A 52 12.24 -24.40 25.70
C LEU A 52 10.77 -24.00 25.76
N ILE A 53 10.47 -22.99 26.58
CA ILE A 53 9.14 -22.38 26.66
C ILE A 53 8.98 -21.51 25.41
N PRO A 54 7.91 -21.68 24.61
CA PRO A 54 7.66 -20.82 23.45
C PRO A 54 7.55 -19.35 23.88
N THR A 55 8.33 -18.48 23.23
CA THR A 55 8.33 -17.02 23.52
C THR A 55 7.40 -16.27 22.57
N PRO A 56 6.65 -15.25 23.03
CA PRO A 56 5.87 -14.36 22.15
C PRO A 56 6.73 -13.75 21.03
N VAL A 57 6.14 -13.64 19.83
CA VAL A 57 6.80 -13.11 18.65
C VAL A 57 5.94 -12.03 17.98
N PRO A 58 6.52 -10.90 17.53
CA PRO A 58 5.80 -9.91 16.72
C PRO A 58 5.27 -10.51 15.40
N MET A 59 3.95 -10.54 15.27
CA MET A 59 3.24 -10.97 14.05
C MET A 59 2.19 -9.92 13.65
N THR A 60 2.07 -9.65 12.36
CA THR A 60 0.83 -9.11 11.78
C THR A 60 -0.16 -10.25 11.64
N VAL A 61 -1.40 -10.05 12.10
CA VAL A 61 -2.47 -11.05 11.99
C VAL A 61 -3.66 -10.48 11.22
N SER A 62 -4.19 -11.25 10.26
CA SER A 62 -5.44 -10.95 9.57
C SER A 62 -6.36 -12.18 9.58
N VAL A 63 -7.67 -11.93 9.42
CA VAL A 63 -8.73 -12.92 9.54
C VAL A 63 -9.73 -12.70 8.41
N ALA A 64 -10.11 -13.76 7.68
CA ALA A 64 -11.07 -13.67 6.59
C ALA A 64 -11.85 -14.98 6.40
N ASN A 65 -13.18 -14.87 6.28
CA ASN A 65 -14.05 -15.97 5.89
C ASN A 65 -14.29 -15.95 4.37
N ALA A 66 -13.99 -17.05 3.69
CA ALA A 66 -14.27 -17.23 2.26
C ALA A 66 -14.67 -18.66 1.97
N ASN A 67 -15.73 -18.88 1.17
CA ASN A 67 -16.24 -20.21 0.82
C ASN A 67 -16.49 -21.13 2.03
N TRP A 68 -16.97 -20.55 3.15
CA TRP A 68 -17.21 -21.22 4.44
C TRP A 68 -15.95 -21.78 5.12
N VAL A 69 -14.78 -21.25 4.76
CA VAL A 69 -13.50 -21.49 5.44
C VAL A 69 -13.06 -20.18 6.08
N GLU A 70 -12.88 -20.21 7.40
CA GLU A 70 -12.18 -19.16 8.13
C GLU A 70 -10.67 -19.32 7.89
N THR A 71 -9.99 -18.22 7.57
CA THR A 71 -8.53 -18.20 7.38
C THR A 71 -7.92 -17.12 8.26
N ILE A 72 -7.23 -17.54 9.32
CA ILE A 72 -6.31 -16.68 10.08
C ILE A 72 -4.95 -16.72 9.37
N SER A 73 -4.33 -15.57 9.14
CA SER A 73 -3.04 -15.43 8.47
C SER A 73 -2.04 -14.76 9.40
N LEU A 74 -0.94 -15.45 9.72
CA LEU A 74 0.10 -15.01 10.65
C LEU A 74 1.37 -14.64 9.87
N CYS A 75 1.77 -13.37 9.94
CA CYS A 75 2.86 -12.80 9.14
C CYS A 75 3.98 -12.28 10.04
N ASN A 76 5.17 -12.87 9.92
CA ASN A 76 6.30 -12.64 10.81
C ASN A 76 6.90 -11.24 10.65
N THR A 77 6.70 -10.37 11.64
CA THR A 77 7.26 -9.01 11.65
C THR A 77 8.53 -8.87 12.50
N SER A 78 9.02 -9.96 13.11
CA SER A 78 10.14 -9.94 14.07
C SER A 78 11.50 -9.55 13.49
N GLY A 79 11.64 -9.51 12.17
CA GLY A 79 12.91 -9.28 11.47
C GLY A 79 13.82 -10.52 11.36
N LYS A 80 13.52 -11.60 12.09
CA LYS A 80 14.30 -12.86 12.11
C LYS A 80 13.49 -14.02 11.50
N SER A 81 14.17 -15.11 11.13
CA SER A 81 13.51 -16.40 10.89
C SER A 81 13.07 -17.03 12.22
N LEU A 82 11.98 -17.80 12.21
CA LEU A 82 11.41 -18.45 13.39
C LEU A 82 11.34 -19.97 13.23
N SER A 83 11.76 -20.70 14.24
CA SER A 83 11.59 -22.17 14.28
C SER A 83 10.11 -22.51 14.42
N LEU A 84 9.54 -23.19 13.42
CA LEU A 84 8.16 -23.70 13.50
C LEU A 84 8.08 -25.10 14.15
N LYS A 85 9.11 -25.52 14.90
CA LYS A 85 9.18 -26.89 15.48
C LYS A 85 8.21 -27.12 16.63
N LYS A 86 8.02 -26.11 17.48
CA LYS A 86 6.90 -26.02 18.44
C LYS A 86 6.35 -24.61 18.43
N MET A 87 5.04 -24.50 18.31
CA MET A 87 4.29 -23.26 18.23
C MET A 87 3.10 -23.28 19.17
N GLU A 88 2.77 -22.13 19.74
CA GLU A 88 1.50 -21.87 20.40
C GLU A 88 0.83 -20.66 19.73
N PHE A 89 -0.48 -20.72 19.49
CA PHE A 89 -1.27 -19.59 19.02
C PHE A 89 -2.51 -19.40 19.89
N ARG A 90 -2.71 -18.20 20.43
CA ARG A 90 -3.86 -17.83 21.26
C ARG A 90 -4.68 -16.73 20.60
N PHE A 91 -6.00 -16.85 20.68
CA PHE A 91 -6.97 -15.90 20.13
C PHE A 91 -8.33 -16.06 20.79
N ASN A 92 -9.27 -15.16 20.50
CA ASN A 92 -10.66 -15.27 20.92
C ASN A 92 -11.57 -15.71 19.77
N TYR A 93 -12.40 -16.73 20.00
CA TYR A 93 -13.41 -17.21 19.05
C TYR A 93 -14.68 -17.62 19.80
N ALA A 94 -15.81 -16.98 19.45
CA ALA A 94 -17.08 -17.09 20.18
C ALA A 94 -17.91 -18.34 19.83
N SER A 95 -17.30 -19.35 19.21
CA SER A 95 -17.93 -20.62 18.81
C SER A 95 -16.99 -21.79 19.03
N PRO A 96 -17.48 -23.03 19.18
CA PRO A 96 -16.62 -24.19 19.37
C PRO A 96 -15.66 -24.39 18.20
N MET A 97 -14.36 -24.56 18.49
CA MET A 97 -13.34 -24.83 17.47
C MET A 97 -13.59 -26.17 16.77
N PRO A 98 -13.58 -26.23 15.42
CA PRO A 98 -13.63 -27.49 14.69
C PRO A 98 -12.41 -28.37 14.96
N THR A 99 -12.58 -29.70 14.91
CA THR A 99 -11.49 -30.67 15.06
C THR A 99 -10.58 -30.78 13.83
N ASN A 100 -11.06 -30.37 12.65
CA ASN A 100 -10.26 -30.30 11.43
C ASN A 100 -9.71 -28.88 11.25
N ILE A 101 -8.45 -28.69 11.61
CA ILE A 101 -7.70 -27.44 11.47
C ILE A 101 -6.50 -27.73 10.55
N TRP A 102 -6.38 -26.98 9.45
CA TRP A 102 -5.29 -27.12 8.49
C TRP A 102 -4.59 -25.77 8.24
N GLY A 103 -3.62 -25.74 7.34
CA GLY A 103 -2.82 -24.55 7.09
C GLY A 103 -1.73 -24.76 6.06
N GLU A 104 -1.21 -23.64 5.55
CA GLU A 104 -0.06 -23.54 4.66
C GLU A 104 0.96 -22.56 5.27
N PRO A 105 2.25 -22.92 5.39
CA PRO A 105 2.77 -24.30 5.29
C PRO A 105 2.10 -25.24 6.31
N TRP A 106 2.07 -26.54 6.02
CA TRP A 106 1.38 -27.50 6.89
C TRP A 106 2.07 -27.61 8.25
N ALA A 107 1.38 -27.12 9.28
CA ALA A 107 1.91 -26.89 10.61
C ALA A 107 1.33 -27.83 11.70
N ALA A 108 0.61 -28.88 11.32
CA ALA A 108 0.02 -29.86 12.26
C ALA A 108 -0.75 -29.22 13.43
N TRP A 109 -1.64 -28.26 13.13
CA TRP A 109 -2.43 -27.54 14.13
C TRP A 109 -3.38 -28.47 14.92
N ASN A 110 -3.34 -28.37 16.24
CA ASN A 110 -4.19 -29.11 17.17
C ASN A 110 -4.78 -28.15 18.22
N LEU A 111 -6.01 -28.41 18.66
CA LEU A 111 -6.66 -27.69 19.75
C LEU A 111 -6.12 -28.17 21.10
N VAL A 112 -5.57 -27.25 21.91
CA VAL A 112 -5.08 -27.53 23.27
C VAL A 112 -6.17 -27.27 24.30
N SER A 113 -6.82 -26.11 24.22
CA SER A 113 -7.94 -25.75 25.08
C SER A 113 -8.85 -24.71 24.42
N GLN A 114 -10.10 -24.67 24.88
CA GLN A 114 -11.01 -23.55 24.65
C GLN A 114 -11.79 -23.26 25.94
N GLU A 115 -11.56 -22.10 26.54
CA GLU A 115 -12.20 -21.67 27.79
C GLU A 115 -13.09 -20.46 27.51
N GLY A 116 -14.40 -20.70 27.42
CA GLY A 116 -15.35 -19.72 26.92
C GLY A 116 -15.03 -19.33 25.48
N ALA A 117 -14.61 -18.08 25.26
CA ALA A 117 -14.15 -17.60 23.97
C ALA A 117 -12.63 -17.76 23.74
N GLN A 118 -11.82 -17.97 24.79
CA GLN A 118 -10.36 -18.02 24.64
C GLN A 118 -9.93 -19.38 24.07
N VAL A 119 -9.23 -19.38 22.93
CA VAL A 119 -8.71 -20.57 22.25
C VAL A 119 -7.18 -20.63 22.39
N VAL A 120 -6.64 -21.83 22.60
CA VAL A 120 -5.21 -22.13 22.48
C VAL A 120 -5.01 -23.28 21.48
N LEU A 121 -4.24 -23.01 20.43
CA LEU A 121 -3.78 -24.01 19.46
C LEU A 121 -2.28 -24.28 19.64
N SER A 122 -1.87 -25.53 19.44
CA SER A 122 -0.48 -25.93 19.31
C SER A 122 -0.19 -26.40 17.88
N GLY A 123 1.01 -26.16 17.38
CA GLY A 123 1.47 -26.68 16.11
C GLY A 123 2.98 -26.92 16.07
N GLY A 124 3.45 -27.47 14.95
CA GLY A 124 4.86 -27.70 14.66
C GLY A 124 5.25 -29.16 14.49
N THR A 125 6.36 -29.39 13.79
CA THR A 125 6.97 -30.70 13.57
C THR A 125 8.49 -30.56 13.47
N GLU A 126 9.26 -31.63 13.55
CA GLU A 126 10.72 -31.54 13.36
C GLU A 126 11.14 -31.25 11.90
N PHE A 127 10.22 -31.39 10.94
CA PHE A 127 10.48 -31.35 9.49
C PHE A 127 9.97 -30.10 8.78
N ILE A 128 9.23 -29.21 9.46
CA ILE A 128 8.76 -27.96 8.87
C ILE A 128 9.92 -26.94 8.80
N PRO A 129 10.12 -26.25 7.66
CA PRO A 129 11.11 -25.16 7.56
C PRO A 129 10.81 -24.00 8.52
N GLU A 130 11.83 -23.18 8.79
CA GLU A 130 11.66 -21.92 9.53
C GLU A 130 10.75 -20.95 8.75
N LEU A 131 9.97 -20.15 9.48
CA LEU A 131 9.18 -19.06 8.91
C LEU A 131 10.08 -17.83 8.75
N PRO A 132 10.43 -17.41 7.52
CA PRO A 132 11.24 -16.22 7.30
C PRO A 132 10.50 -14.96 7.76
N SER A 133 11.25 -13.87 7.92
CA SER A 133 10.67 -12.53 8.14
C SER A 133 9.81 -12.12 6.94
N ASP A 134 8.53 -11.82 7.20
CA ASP A 134 7.52 -11.41 6.21
C ASP A 134 6.76 -10.16 6.70
N PRO A 135 7.43 -9.00 6.77
CA PRO A 135 6.83 -7.75 7.25
C PRO A 135 5.77 -7.16 6.31
N TYR A 136 5.54 -7.78 5.14
CA TYR A 136 4.56 -7.35 4.14
C TYR A 136 3.41 -8.37 3.95
N CYS A 137 3.43 -9.47 4.70
CA CYS A 137 2.37 -10.48 4.73
C CYS A 137 2.13 -11.18 3.37
N MET A 138 3.23 -11.46 2.64
CA MET A 138 3.24 -12.07 1.32
C MET A 138 3.25 -13.60 1.34
N ARG A 139 3.65 -14.22 2.47
CA ARG A 139 3.72 -15.68 2.70
C ARG A 139 3.29 -16.01 4.13
N PRO A 140 2.04 -15.71 4.52
CA PRO A 140 1.52 -16.03 5.86
C PRO A 140 1.66 -17.51 6.21
N LEU A 141 1.98 -17.78 7.47
CA LEU A 141 1.59 -19.04 8.11
C LEU A 141 0.08 -18.98 8.35
N THR A 142 -0.69 -19.82 7.68
CA THR A 142 -2.16 -19.81 7.78
C THR A 142 -2.69 -20.87 8.74
N ILE A 143 -3.80 -20.53 9.39
CA ILE A 143 -4.66 -21.45 10.15
C ILE A 143 -6.04 -21.40 9.51
N LYS A 144 -6.53 -22.55 9.06
CA LYS A 144 -7.78 -22.69 8.29
C LYS A 144 -8.69 -23.70 8.95
N PHE A 145 -9.98 -23.37 9.07
CA PHE A 145 -11.01 -24.28 9.57
C PHE A 145 -12.38 -23.93 8.96
N TYR A 146 -13.33 -24.87 8.96
CA TYR A 146 -14.66 -24.62 8.42
C TYR A 146 -15.51 -23.77 9.37
N ALA A 147 -16.03 -22.65 8.88
CA ALA A 147 -16.96 -21.78 9.61
C ALA A 147 -17.94 -21.11 8.62
N PRO A 148 -19.27 -21.20 8.81
CA PRO A 148 -20.23 -20.42 8.04
C PRO A 148 -20.03 -18.91 8.26
N PRO A 149 -20.24 -18.06 7.24
CA PRO A 149 -20.05 -16.60 7.33
C PRO A 149 -21.05 -15.87 8.24
N THR A 150 -21.96 -16.61 8.90
CA THR A 150 -22.86 -16.11 9.95
C THR A 150 -22.30 -16.23 11.37
N ILE A 151 -21.14 -16.89 11.54
CA ILE A 151 -20.45 -17.04 12.82
C ILE A 151 -19.51 -15.85 13.04
N PRO A 152 -19.42 -15.26 14.26
CA PRO A 152 -18.45 -14.22 14.56
C PRO A 152 -17.01 -14.70 14.32
N ALA A 153 -16.25 -13.94 13.54
CA ALA A 153 -14.87 -14.27 13.18
C ALA A 153 -13.91 -14.26 14.40
N PRO A 154 -12.76 -14.96 14.31
CA PRO A 154 -11.66 -14.83 15.26
C PRO A 154 -11.26 -13.38 15.56
N THR A 155 -11.00 -13.08 16.83
CA THR A 155 -10.68 -11.75 17.36
C THR A 155 -9.46 -11.78 18.28
N GLY A 156 -8.85 -10.61 18.50
CA GLY A 156 -7.69 -10.46 19.36
C GLY A 156 -8.00 -10.49 20.88
N PRO A 157 -6.96 -10.42 21.74
CA PRO A 157 -5.55 -10.34 21.38
C PRO A 157 -5.07 -11.62 20.69
N PHE A 158 -4.27 -11.46 19.64
CA PHE A 158 -3.63 -12.56 18.93
C PHE A 158 -2.20 -12.71 19.47
N GLU A 159 -1.89 -13.85 20.09
CA GLU A 159 -0.57 -14.12 20.65
C GLU A 159 0.02 -15.36 19.97
N PHE A 160 1.14 -15.20 19.26
CA PHE A 160 1.87 -16.30 18.63
C PHE A 160 3.22 -16.49 19.32
N LYS A 161 3.58 -17.74 19.61
CA LYS A 161 4.82 -18.10 20.29
C LYS A 161 5.54 -19.21 19.55
N THR A 162 6.86 -19.15 19.53
CA THR A 162 7.71 -20.23 18.98
C THR A 162 8.90 -20.52 19.89
N GLU A 163 9.55 -21.66 19.67
CA GLU A 163 10.95 -21.82 20.08
C GLU A 163 11.82 -20.84 19.27
N GLN A 164 12.84 -20.24 19.89
CA GLN A 164 13.88 -19.50 19.18
C GLN A 164 15.03 -20.44 18.81
N SER A 165 15.73 -20.15 17.71
CA SER A 165 16.98 -20.82 17.37
C SER A 165 18.12 -20.37 18.30
N ASP A 166 19.09 -21.25 18.54
CA ASP A 166 20.16 -21.06 19.53
C ASP A 166 21.16 -19.96 19.13
N ASP A 167 20.90 -18.72 19.56
CA ASP A 167 21.88 -17.64 19.66
C ASP A 167 21.60 -16.81 20.95
N PRO A 168 22.61 -16.36 21.71
CA PRO A 168 22.42 -15.96 23.10
C PRO A 168 21.87 -14.53 23.28
N VAL A 169 20.76 -14.42 24.01
CA VAL A 169 20.30 -13.17 24.64
C VAL A 169 20.52 -13.27 26.16
N PRO A 170 21.30 -12.39 26.79
CA PRO A 170 21.46 -12.34 28.25
C PRO A 170 20.14 -12.00 28.97
N PRO A 171 19.87 -12.54 30.17
CA PRO A 171 18.58 -12.37 30.84
C PRO A 171 18.54 -11.19 31.83
N ASP A 172 18.29 -9.96 31.34
CA ASP A 172 17.56 -8.91 32.06
C ASP A 172 17.04 -7.82 31.07
N GLU A 173 16.36 -6.78 31.58
CA GLU A 173 15.88 -5.58 30.89
C GLU A 173 14.77 -5.79 29.83
N THR A 174 13.55 -6.06 30.30
CA THR A 174 12.33 -6.26 29.50
C THR A 174 11.74 -4.99 28.85
N GLY A 175 12.57 -4.15 28.25
CA GLY A 175 12.14 -3.00 27.46
C GLY A 175 13.27 -2.00 27.17
N GLY A 176 13.15 -1.28 26.05
CA GLY A 176 14.00 -0.13 25.76
C GLY A 176 13.40 1.17 26.27
N ALA A 177 13.96 2.30 25.85
CA ALA A 177 13.48 3.64 26.19
C ALA A 177 13.69 4.65 25.06
N VAL A 178 12.86 5.68 25.04
CA VAL A 178 13.09 6.92 24.27
C VAL A 178 13.31 8.05 25.27
N ASN A 179 14.38 8.83 25.10
CA ASN A 179 14.65 10.03 25.88
C ASN A 179 14.52 11.25 24.97
N VAL A 180 13.41 11.97 25.10
CA VAL A 180 13.16 13.17 24.29
C VAL A 180 13.68 14.41 25.03
N THR A 181 14.57 15.17 24.41
CA THR A 181 14.93 16.52 24.83
C THR A 181 14.25 17.56 23.94
N THR A 182 14.01 18.76 24.47
CA THR A 182 13.55 19.92 23.68
C THR A 182 14.69 20.91 23.52
N SER A 183 14.68 21.70 22.44
CA SER A 183 15.54 22.88 22.33
C SER A 183 15.16 23.93 23.38
N ALA A 184 16.05 24.92 23.59
CA ALA A 184 15.64 26.18 24.23
C ALA A 184 14.48 26.83 23.44
N SER A 185 13.67 27.66 24.10
CA SER A 185 12.49 28.28 23.49
C SER A 185 12.87 29.18 22.31
N PRO A 186 12.31 28.99 21.10
CA PRO A 186 12.62 29.81 19.93
C PRO A 186 12.00 31.22 19.96
N ALA A 187 11.20 31.56 20.98
CA ALA A 187 10.74 32.92 21.27
C ALA A 187 10.36 33.09 22.76
N ALA A 188 10.18 34.33 23.20
CA ALA A 188 9.57 34.64 24.49
C ALA A 188 8.11 34.19 24.53
N ASP A 189 7.60 33.93 25.73
CA ASP A 189 6.18 33.70 26.05
C ASP A 189 5.48 32.56 25.27
N LEU A 190 6.25 31.61 24.73
CA LEU A 190 5.71 30.41 24.09
C LEU A 190 5.20 29.41 25.14
N PRO A 191 3.96 28.89 25.00
CA PRO A 191 3.47 27.75 25.78
C PRO A 191 4.44 26.56 25.78
N VAL A 192 4.43 25.78 26.86
CA VAL A 192 5.24 24.56 26.99
C VAL A 192 4.82 23.52 25.92
N PRO A 193 5.75 22.97 25.12
CA PRO A 193 5.42 22.05 24.04
C PRO A 193 4.83 20.74 24.57
N ILE A 194 3.77 20.29 23.90
CA ILE A 194 3.24 18.92 24.06
C ILE A 194 3.98 18.03 23.06
N ILE A 195 4.74 17.08 23.59
CA ILE A 195 5.42 16.03 22.83
C ILE A 195 4.59 14.76 22.94
N ALA A 196 4.45 14.03 21.83
CA ALA A 196 3.87 12.69 21.80
C ALA A 196 4.89 11.66 21.29
N ILE A 197 4.88 10.47 21.88
CA ILE A 197 5.65 9.29 21.47
C ILE A 197 4.63 8.21 21.14
N ASN A 198 4.54 7.84 19.87
CA ASN A 198 3.48 6.99 19.34
C ASN A 198 4.05 5.73 18.68
N GLY A 199 3.83 4.57 19.29
CA GLY A 199 4.14 3.25 18.75
C GLY A 199 2.87 2.47 18.39
N LEU A 200 3.03 1.20 18.00
CA LEU A 200 1.90 0.35 17.58
C LEU A 200 0.86 0.10 18.68
N VAL A 201 1.30 0.00 19.94
CA VAL A 201 0.43 -0.19 21.12
C VAL A 201 0.59 0.90 22.19
N ASN A 202 1.77 1.54 22.25
CA ASN A 202 2.12 2.53 23.26
C ASN A 202 2.05 3.95 22.67
N ASN A 203 0.95 4.65 22.94
CA ASN A 203 0.78 6.07 22.62
C ASN A 203 0.77 6.88 23.92
N GLN A 204 1.73 7.79 24.08
CA GLN A 204 1.87 8.64 25.26
C GLN A 204 2.15 10.08 24.83
N GLN A 205 1.60 11.06 25.54
CA GLN A 205 1.90 12.48 25.33
C GLN A 205 2.13 13.19 26.65
N ARG A 206 3.02 14.19 26.64
CA ARG A 206 3.43 14.94 27.82
C ARG A 206 3.82 16.36 27.45
N GLN A 207 3.54 17.32 28.34
CA GLN A 207 4.23 18.61 28.32
C GLN A 207 5.68 18.42 28.75
N VAL A 208 6.61 19.01 28.00
CA VAL A 208 8.05 18.99 28.29
C VAL A 208 8.57 20.42 28.23
N ASP A 209 9.08 20.95 29.34
CA ASP A 209 9.58 22.33 29.40
C ASP A 209 10.67 22.60 28.34
N TRP A 210 10.80 23.86 27.91
CA TRP A 210 11.84 24.27 26.96
C TRP A 210 13.25 24.05 27.53
N GLY A 211 14.10 23.34 26.80
CA GLY A 211 15.40 22.83 27.30
C GLY A 211 15.29 21.63 28.25
N GLY A 212 14.07 21.15 28.50
CA GLY A 212 13.76 20.02 29.37
C GLY A 212 13.90 18.66 28.68
N ARG A 213 13.68 17.60 29.47
CA ARG A 213 13.81 16.20 29.04
C ARG A 213 12.69 15.32 29.56
N TRP A 214 12.27 14.35 28.75
CA TRP A 214 11.32 13.29 29.11
C TRP A 214 11.83 11.94 28.63
N LYS A 215 12.26 11.09 29.57
CA LYS A 215 12.50 9.67 29.31
C LYS A 215 11.22 8.88 29.50
N LEU A 216 10.80 8.15 28.46
CA LEU A 216 9.79 7.11 28.49
C LEU A 216 10.51 5.76 28.39
N SER A 217 10.39 4.91 29.42
CA SER A 217 11.11 3.64 29.54
C SER A 217 10.14 2.46 29.52
N SER A 218 10.66 1.23 29.49
CA SER A 218 9.87 -0.01 29.38
C SER A 218 9.04 -0.06 28.08
N LEU A 219 9.59 0.53 27.01
CA LEU A 219 9.00 0.47 25.67
C LEU A 219 9.38 -0.84 24.99
N GLU A 220 8.39 -1.50 24.39
CA GLU A 220 8.61 -2.70 23.58
C GLU A 220 9.55 -2.36 22.38
N PRO A 221 10.48 -3.25 22.01
CA PRO A 221 11.32 -3.07 20.83
C PRO A 221 10.49 -2.87 19.55
N GLY A 222 10.73 -1.79 18.82
CA GLY A 222 9.87 -1.41 17.69
C GLY A 222 10.12 0.02 17.20
N SER A 223 9.33 0.43 16.21
CA SER A 223 9.38 1.78 15.65
C SER A 223 8.38 2.71 16.34
N TYR A 224 8.83 3.89 16.75
CA TYR A 224 8.04 4.92 17.43
C TYR A 224 8.18 6.25 16.70
N LEU A 225 7.05 6.92 16.47
CA LEU A 225 7.01 8.27 15.92
C LEU A 225 6.91 9.29 17.06
N VAL A 226 7.97 10.09 17.22
CA VAL A 226 8.00 11.24 18.13
C VAL A 226 7.51 12.48 17.38
N THR A 227 6.48 13.14 17.90
CA THR A 227 5.91 14.36 17.31
C THR A 227 5.81 15.49 18.34
N GLY A 228 5.87 16.73 17.88
CA GLY A 228 5.57 17.91 18.68
C GLY A 228 4.28 18.56 18.17
N VAL A 229 3.37 18.90 19.07
CA VAL A 229 2.16 19.68 18.72
C VAL A 229 2.59 21.08 18.30
N ALA A 230 2.00 21.60 17.22
CA ALA A 230 2.27 22.95 16.74
C ALA A 230 1.80 24.02 17.75
N ILE A 231 2.62 25.04 17.97
CA ILE A 231 2.37 26.10 18.96
C ILE A 231 2.15 27.42 18.21
N SER A 232 1.03 28.10 18.47
CA SER A 232 0.75 29.42 17.90
C SER A 232 0.68 30.49 18.99
N ALA A 233 1.48 31.54 18.84
CA ALA A 233 1.55 32.68 19.76
C ALA A 233 1.86 33.97 18.97
N ALA A 234 1.26 35.10 19.36
CA ALA A 234 1.47 36.42 18.74
C ALA A 234 1.38 36.42 17.19
N GLY A 235 0.49 35.62 16.59
CA GLY A 235 0.31 35.51 15.14
C GLY A 235 1.37 34.68 14.41
N LYS A 236 2.31 34.04 15.13
CA LYS A 236 3.32 33.13 14.59
C LYS A 236 3.03 31.69 15.02
N THR A 237 3.34 30.74 14.15
CA THR A 237 3.29 29.30 14.47
C THR A 237 4.72 28.74 14.54
N TYR A 238 4.92 27.78 15.44
CA TYR A 238 6.17 27.09 15.69
C TYR A 238 5.92 25.59 15.61
N THR A 239 6.79 24.86 14.90
CA THR A 239 6.67 23.43 14.64
C THR A 239 8.00 22.71 14.85
N ALA A 240 7.93 21.43 15.21
CA ALA A 240 9.08 20.53 15.28
C ALA A 240 8.86 19.36 14.31
N GLN A 241 9.92 18.93 13.63
CA GLN A 241 9.84 17.86 12.64
C GLN A 241 9.56 16.50 13.31
N PRO A 242 8.57 15.73 12.83
CA PRO A 242 8.34 14.36 13.29
C PRO A 242 9.60 13.50 13.12
N THR A 243 10.00 12.81 14.18
CA THR A 243 11.20 11.96 14.19
C THR A 243 10.82 10.52 14.50
N THR A 244 11.11 9.60 13.58
CA THR A 244 10.89 8.16 13.78
C THR A 244 12.15 7.53 14.38
N VAL A 245 12.00 6.76 15.46
CA VAL A 245 13.11 6.04 16.11
C VAL A 245 12.80 4.56 16.32
N THR A 246 13.82 3.73 16.18
CA THR A 246 13.76 2.29 16.47
C THR A 246 14.28 2.02 17.87
N VAL A 247 13.39 1.68 18.80
CA VAL A 247 13.74 1.22 20.14
C VAL A 247 14.18 -0.24 20.08
N VAL A 248 15.23 -0.59 20.82
CA VAL A 248 15.67 -1.98 21.06
C VAL A 248 15.78 -2.23 22.57
N ALA A 249 15.66 -3.48 23.01
CA ALA A 249 15.66 -3.84 24.43
C ALA A 249 16.97 -3.41 25.12
N GLY A 250 16.89 -2.93 26.37
CA GLY A 250 18.01 -2.38 27.14
C GLY A 250 18.62 -1.07 26.63
N ALA A 251 18.29 -0.62 25.42
CA ALA A 251 18.81 0.63 24.86
C ALA A 251 17.89 1.83 25.19
N THR A 252 18.51 2.98 25.44
CA THR A 252 17.82 4.29 25.40
C THR A 252 18.19 4.98 24.09
N VAL A 253 17.19 5.45 23.34
CA VAL A 253 17.38 6.25 22.12
C VAL A 253 17.05 7.71 22.41
N ASP A 254 18.02 8.60 22.20
CA ASP A 254 17.84 10.04 22.39
C ASP A 254 17.20 10.70 21.15
N VAL A 255 16.26 11.63 21.37
CA VAL A 255 15.58 12.41 20.32
C VAL A 255 15.55 13.87 20.73
N GLN A 256 16.07 14.77 19.89
CA GLN A 256 16.03 16.21 20.15
C GLN A 256 14.94 16.91 19.32
N MET A 257 13.87 17.32 19.99
CA MET A 257 12.75 18.06 19.40
C MET A 257 13.08 19.54 19.32
N ASN A 258 13.64 19.94 18.17
CA ASN A 258 13.92 21.32 17.82
C ASN A 258 12.66 21.98 17.25
N TYR A 259 12.09 22.95 17.97
CA TYR A 259 11.03 23.81 17.42
C TYR A 259 11.65 25.00 16.68
N ALA A 260 11.27 25.18 15.43
CA ALA A 260 11.54 26.40 14.67
C ALA A 260 10.26 27.25 14.61
N GLN A 261 10.40 28.57 14.38
CA GLN A 261 9.29 29.33 13.80
C GLN A 261 9.01 28.74 12.41
N ASP A 262 7.74 28.56 12.06
CA ASP A 262 7.34 28.08 10.73
C ASP A 262 7.60 29.17 9.67
N GLN A 263 8.87 29.25 9.25
CA GLN A 263 9.35 30.20 8.24
C GLN A 263 8.71 29.96 6.87
N ILE A 264 8.17 28.76 6.60
CA ILE A 264 7.51 28.43 5.33
C ILE A 264 6.31 29.37 5.12
N ALA A 265 5.62 29.76 6.20
CA ALA A 265 4.51 30.71 6.16
C ALA A 265 4.92 32.17 5.88
N GLN A 266 6.20 32.55 5.99
CA GLN A 266 6.65 33.94 5.76
C GLN A 266 7.62 34.10 4.59
N THR A 267 8.54 33.18 4.32
CA THR A 267 9.48 33.28 3.17
C THR A 267 8.76 33.19 1.82
N LEU A 268 7.53 32.67 1.79
CA LEU A 268 6.63 32.71 0.62
C LEU A 268 5.89 34.06 0.44
N SER A 269 6.10 35.05 1.30
CA SER A 269 5.42 36.37 1.24
C SER A 269 6.32 37.54 0.84
N SER A 270 7.65 37.40 0.91
CA SER A 270 8.60 38.50 0.64
C SER A 270 9.15 38.57 -0.78
N ASN A 271 8.99 37.51 -1.60
CA ASN A 271 9.36 37.51 -3.01
C ASN A 271 8.16 37.86 -3.90
N LEU A 272 7.89 39.15 -4.06
CA LEU A 272 6.86 39.67 -4.97
C LEU A 272 7.28 39.60 -6.45
N GLN A 273 7.47 38.38 -6.98
CA GLN A 273 7.54 38.17 -8.43
C GLN A 273 6.98 36.80 -8.87
N SER A 274 5.83 36.85 -9.55
CA SER A 274 5.03 35.75 -10.12
C SER A 274 4.22 34.88 -9.15
N SER A 275 2.98 34.60 -9.54
CA SER A 275 1.98 33.81 -8.79
C SER A 275 2.03 32.31 -9.14
N ALA A 276 3.24 31.75 -9.22
CA ALA A 276 3.50 30.39 -9.70
C ALA A 276 2.82 29.31 -8.84
N ARG A 277 2.47 28.18 -9.47
CA ARG A 277 2.10 26.93 -8.78
C ARG A 277 3.38 26.15 -8.47
N THR A 278 3.38 25.40 -7.38
CA THR A 278 4.39 24.37 -7.11
C THR A 278 3.74 23.00 -7.06
N ILE A 279 4.30 22.05 -7.80
CA ILE A 279 4.02 20.62 -7.64
C ILE A 279 5.25 19.99 -6.99
N HIS A 280 5.06 19.49 -5.78
CA HIS A 280 6.05 18.68 -5.07
C HIS A 280 5.85 17.20 -5.42
N PHE A 281 6.93 16.43 -5.41
CA PHE A 281 6.91 14.99 -5.67
C PHE A 281 7.53 14.25 -4.49
N THR A 282 6.91 13.13 -4.11
CA THR A 282 7.40 12.24 -3.04
C THR A 282 7.40 10.80 -3.56
N ASN A 283 8.50 10.06 -3.41
CA ASN A 283 8.60 8.66 -3.81
C ASN A 283 8.58 7.70 -2.62
N ASN A 284 7.42 7.11 -2.31
CA ASN A 284 7.31 6.08 -1.27
C ASN A 284 7.57 4.66 -1.82
N CYS A 285 7.92 4.51 -3.10
CA CYS A 285 8.23 3.22 -3.68
C CYS A 285 9.56 2.65 -3.14
N PRO A 286 9.72 1.32 -3.05
CA PRO A 286 10.98 0.68 -2.67
C PRO A 286 12.04 0.69 -3.78
N PHE A 287 11.76 1.36 -4.89
CA PHE A 287 12.62 1.54 -6.08
C PHE A 287 12.60 3.03 -6.51
N PRO A 288 13.62 3.52 -7.24
CA PRO A 288 13.65 4.89 -7.73
C PRO A 288 12.57 5.15 -8.79
N ILE A 289 12.05 6.37 -8.82
CA ILE A 289 11.08 6.87 -9.79
C ILE A 289 11.69 8.06 -10.53
N TRP A 290 11.54 8.10 -11.85
CA TRP A 290 11.82 9.31 -12.62
C TRP A 290 10.50 9.97 -12.97
N PHE A 291 10.11 11.02 -12.24
CA PHE A 291 8.85 11.70 -12.55
C PHE A 291 8.97 12.37 -13.92
N GLY A 292 7.94 12.25 -14.76
CA GLY A 292 7.87 12.91 -16.05
C GLY A 292 6.68 13.86 -16.09
N LEU A 293 6.77 14.92 -16.90
CA LEU A 293 5.65 15.83 -17.19
C LEU A 293 5.49 15.99 -18.70
N THR A 294 4.30 15.78 -19.24
CA THR A 294 3.97 15.98 -20.65
C THR A 294 2.85 17.02 -20.79
N SER A 295 3.09 18.07 -21.56
CA SER A 295 2.16 19.17 -21.76
C SER A 295 1.01 18.88 -22.74
N GLY A 296 -0.11 19.57 -22.50
CA GLY A 296 -1.22 19.69 -23.44
C GLY A 296 -0.99 20.77 -24.50
N ILE A 297 -1.84 20.71 -25.53
CA ILE A 297 -1.91 21.70 -26.63
C ILE A 297 -2.42 23.05 -26.09
N THR A 298 -1.88 24.16 -26.63
CA THR A 298 -2.46 25.51 -26.48
C THR A 298 -3.04 26.00 -27.80
N PRO A 299 -3.94 27.01 -27.75
CA PRO A 299 -4.21 27.85 -28.92
C PRO A 299 -2.90 28.46 -29.45
N ASN A 300 -2.86 28.72 -30.76
CA ASN A 300 -1.89 29.64 -31.36
C ASN A 300 -2.36 31.09 -31.09
N ARG A 301 -1.48 32.09 -31.26
CA ARG A 301 -1.92 33.50 -31.25
C ARG A 301 -2.96 33.76 -32.35
N THR A 302 -3.87 34.70 -32.11
CA THR A 302 -4.88 35.14 -33.09
C THR A 302 -4.22 35.54 -34.41
N GLY A 303 -4.61 34.89 -35.51
CA GLY A 303 -4.04 35.11 -36.85
C GLY A 303 -2.72 34.39 -37.15
N ALA A 304 -2.15 33.64 -36.21
CA ALA A 304 -0.89 32.93 -36.38
C ALA A 304 -1.07 31.41 -36.58
N SER A 305 -0.30 30.85 -37.52
CA SER A 305 -0.01 29.41 -37.54
C SER A 305 1.32 29.18 -36.82
N CYS A 306 1.40 28.16 -35.97
CA CYS A 306 2.64 27.73 -35.31
C CYS A 306 3.73 27.44 -36.36
N GLN A 307 4.75 28.29 -36.48
CA GLN A 307 5.97 28.02 -37.26
C GLN A 307 7.24 28.12 -36.42
N ALA A 308 7.26 29.04 -35.45
CA ALA A 308 8.28 29.21 -34.42
C ALA A 308 7.63 29.59 -33.06
N ASP A 309 8.41 29.56 -31.97
CA ASP A 309 7.95 29.89 -30.61
C ASP A 309 7.31 31.29 -30.48
N SER A 310 7.67 32.24 -31.36
CA SER A 310 7.07 33.57 -31.45
C SER A 310 5.56 33.56 -31.68
N ASP A 311 5.06 32.52 -32.35
CA ASP A 311 3.68 32.39 -32.81
C ASP A 311 2.77 31.82 -31.71
N CYS A 312 3.39 31.33 -30.63
CA CYS A 312 2.78 30.76 -29.45
C CYS A 312 2.68 31.79 -28.32
N TYR A 313 1.74 31.58 -27.40
CA TYR A 313 1.58 32.42 -26.23
C TYR A 313 2.77 32.28 -25.26
N ALA A 314 3.04 33.29 -24.44
CA ALA A 314 4.08 33.16 -23.41
C ALA A 314 3.72 31.99 -22.48
N GLY A 315 4.67 31.07 -22.29
CA GLY A 315 4.45 29.79 -21.60
C GLY A 315 4.21 28.58 -22.50
N SER A 316 4.01 28.78 -23.81
CA SER A 316 4.00 27.72 -24.81
C SER A 316 5.19 27.79 -25.79
N VAL A 317 5.32 26.73 -26.59
CA VAL A 317 6.40 26.46 -27.56
C VAL A 317 5.82 25.81 -28.81
N CYS A 318 6.42 26.04 -29.97
CA CYS A 318 5.94 25.51 -31.24
C CYS A 318 6.56 24.14 -31.53
N VAL A 319 5.73 23.09 -31.48
CA VAL A 319 6.17 21.69 -31.63
C VAL A 319 5.69 21.13 -32.97
N ASP A 320 6.59 20.49 -33.70
CA ASP A 320 6.23 19.68 -34.87
C ASP A 320 5.69 18.33 -34.42
N ARG A 321 4.45 17.99 -34.82
CA ARG A 321 3.80 16.71 -34.51
C ARG A 321 4.04 15.63 -35.56
N GLY A 322 4.86 15.92 -36.57
CA GLY A 322 5.02 15.11 -37.76
C GLY A 322 3.99 15.44 -38.85
N ALA A 323 4.19 14.84 -40.03
CA ALA A 323 3.37 15.05 -41.23
C ALA A 323 3.18 16.54 -41.63
N GLY A 324 4.15 17.41 -41.30
CA GLY A 324 4.08 18.85 -41.56
C GLY A 324 3.14 19.62 -40.63
N SER A 325 2.64 19.01 -39.56
CA SER A 325 1.64 19.61 -38.67
C SER A 325 2.25 20.14 -37.36
N LYS A 326 2.49 21.45 -37.29
CA LYS A 326 2.96 22.13 -36.08
C LYS A 326 1.80 22.55 -35.15
N GLN A 327 2.08 22.70 -33.86
CA GLN A 327 1.11 23.13 -32.85
C GLN A 327 1.81 23.73 -31.63
N CYS A 328 1.22 24.78 -31.04
CA CYS A 328 1.68 25.29 -29.75
C CYS A 328 1.32 24.30 -28.62
N PHE A 329 2.28 23.97 -27.76
CA PHE A 329 2.10 23.18 -26.53
C PHE A 329 2.60 23.98 -25.33
N TRP A 330 2.06 23.76 -24.13
CA TRP A 330 2.68 24.33 -22.93
C TRP A 330 4.13 23.85 -22.78
N LYS A 331 4.98 24.65 -22.13
CA LYS A 331 6.30 24.16 -21.70
C LYS A 331 6.11 23.04 -20.66
N ASN A 332 6.93 21.99 -20.75
CA ASN A 332 7.05 21.00 -19.68
C ASN A 332 7.73 21.69 -18.48
N PRO A 333 7.17 21.63 -17.26
CA PRO A 333 7.86 22.13 -16.06
C PRO A 333 9.12 21.31 -15.78
N ILE A 334 10.17 21.96 -15.28
CA ILE A 334 11.49 21.37 -15.04
C ILE A 334 11.88 21.68 -13.57
N PRO A 335 12.46 20.72 -12.82
CA PRO A 335 12.94 20.97 -11.47
C PRO A 335 14.16 21.89 -11.48
N THR A 336 14.38 22.63 -10.40
CA THR A 336 15.40 23.71 -10.34
C THR A 336 16.84 23.20 -10.52
N ASP A 337 17.11 21.95 -10.16
CA ASP A 337 18.38 21.24 -10.33
C ASP A 337 18.47 20.43 -11.64
N GLY A 338 17.40 20.39 -12.43
CA GLY A 338 17.27 19.54 -13.63
C GLY A 338 17.09 18.04 -13.35
N ASN A 339 17.04 17.61 -12.08
CA ASN A 339 16.99 16.20 -11.71
C ASN A 339 15.55 15.68 -11.57
N PHE A 340 15.16 14.80 -12.48
CA PHE A 340 13.85 14.13 -12.46
C PHE A 340 13.83 12.83 -11.64
N LYS A 341 14.97 12.36 -11.12
CA LYS A 341 15.07 11.14 -10.32
C LYS A 341 14.73 11.41 -8.85
N LEU A 342 13.77 10.65 -8.34
CA LEU A 342 13.44 10.49 -6.93
C LEU A 342 14.02 9.16 -6.46
N ASP A 343 14.91 9.20 -5.45
CA ASP A 343 15.40 7.98 -4.83
C ASP A 343 14.30 7.17 -4.14
N ALA A 344 14.55 5.88 -3.94
CA ALA A 344 13.63 4.97 -3.27
C ALA A 344 13.43 5.39 -1.79
N LYS A 345 12.21 5.20 -1.27
CA LYS A 345 11.84 5.44 0.13
C LYS A 345 12.10 6.89 0.60
N ASN A 346 11.18 7.77 0.23
CA ASN A 346 11.09 9.20 0.59
C ASN A 346 11.99 10.15 -0.24
N GLY A 347 12.41 9.76 -1.45
CA GLY A 347 13.03 10.71 -2.38
C GLY A 347 12.06 11.82 -2.80
N THR A 348 12.49 13.08 -2.78
CA THR A 348 11.64 14.26 -3.05
C THR A 348 12.24 15.20 -4.08
N SER A 349 11.39 15.86 -4.88
CA SER A 349 11.74 16.98 -5.76
C SER A 349 10.53 17.90 -5.93
N GLN A 350 10.65 18.99 -6.69
CA GLN A 350 9.54 19.89 -7.01
C GLN A 350 9.73 20.59 -8.36
N VAL A 351 8.62 20.95 -9.01
CA VAL A 351 8.62 21.86 -10.17
C VAL A 351 7.77 23.09 -9.86
N GLN A 352 8.23 24.25 -10.35
CA GLN A 352 7.41 25.46 -10.39
C GLN A 352 6.79 25.63 -11.77
N ILE A 353 5.52 25.99 -11.80
CA ILE A 353 4.74 26.27 -13.00
C ILE A 353 4.43 27.78 -12.98
N PRO A 354 5.20 28.61 -13.69
CA PRO A 354 5.03 30.06 -13.67
C PRO A 354 3.72 30.48 -14.34
N VAL A 355 3.14 31.58 -13.84
CA VAL A 355 1.97 32.23 -14.46
C VAL A 355 2.45 33.26 -15.47
N TYR A 356 1.87 33.22 -16.67
CA TYR A 356 2.18 34.14 -17.76
C TYR A 356 1.06 35.16 -17.97
N GLU A 357 1.44 36.41 -18.26
CA GLU A 357 0.51 37.45 -18.73
C GLU A 357 0.33 37.35 -20.25
N ASN A 358 -0.38 36.29 -20.66
CA ASN A 358 -0.55 35.90 -22.06
C ASN A 358 -2.01 36.02 -22.56
N GLY A 359 -2.95 36.45 -21.71
CA GLY A 359 -4.39 36.56 -22.03
C GLY A 359 -5.18 35.27 -21.92
N LEU A 360 -4.56 34.14 -21.55
CA LEU A 360 -5.24 32.85 -21.35
C LEU A 360 -5.67 32.70 -19.88
N ASN A 361 -6.83 32.09 -19.64
CA ASN A 361 -7.29 31.72 -18.29
C ASN A 361 -6.72 30.37 -17.81
N THR A 362 -5.91 29.69 -18.61
CA THR A 362 -5.18 28.47 -18.23
C THR A 362 -3.71 28.83 -17.97
N ILE A 363 -3.17 28.40 -16.83
CA ILE A 363 -1.75 28.54 -16.48
C ILE A 363 -0.95 27.42 -17.15
N TRP A 364 -1.44 26.20 -17.04
CA TRP A 364 -0.84 24.99 -17.60
C TRP A 364 -1.90 23.90 -17.70
N SER A 365 -1.72 22.98 -18.64
CA SER A 365 -2.44 21.71 -18.65
C SER A 365 -1.52 20.62 -19.20
N GLY A 366 -1.64 19.41 -18.67
CA GLY A 366 -0.76 18.29 -18.97
C GLY A 366 -0.93 17.15 -17.98
N ALA A 367 -0.05 16.16 -18.09
CA ALA A 367 -0.05 14.95 -17.29
C ALA A 367 1.31 14.69 -16.64
N VAL A 368 1.30 14.01 -15.50
CA VAL A 368 2.46 13.54 -14.75
C VAL A 368 2.41 12.01 -14.63
N ALA A 369 3.52 11.33 -14.88
CA ALA A 369 3.64 9.89 -14.63
C ALA A 369 4.95 9.56 -13.89
N GLY A 370 4.95 8.44 -13.16
CA GLY A 370 6.16 7.89 -12.55
C GLY A 370 6.81 6.90 -13.51
N ARG A 371 7.98 7.24 -14.06
CA ARG A 371 8.73 6.37 -14.97
C ARG A 371 9.67 5.45 -14.17
N THR A 372 9.92 4.25 -14.68
CA THR A 372 10.76 3.24 -13.99
C THR A 372 11.89 2.73 -14.88
N GLN A 373 13.02 2.35 -14.27
CA GLN A 373 14.17 1.74 -14.95
C GLN A 373 14.67 2.60 -16.13
N CYS A 374 14.93 3.89 -15.88
CA CYS A 374 15.42 4.81 -16.90
C CYS A 374 16.95 4.73 -17.06
N THR A 375 17.45 4.79 -18.29
CA THR A 375 18.84 4.48 -18.67
C THR A 375 19.48 5.57 -19.55
N GLY A 376 19.25 6.85 -19.24
CA GLY A 376 19.76 8.00 -20.02
C GLY A 376 19.06 8.24 -21.36
N GLN A 377 18.61 7.19 -22.05
CA GLN A 377 17.93 7.28 -23.36
C GLN A 377 16.44 6.90 -23.29
N HIS A 378 16.10 5.86 -22.53
CA HIS A 378 14.74 5.31 -22.44
C HIS A 378 14.39 4.90 -21.01
N CYS A 379 13.10 4.70 -20.73
CA CYS A 379 12.58 4.03 -19.53
C CYS A 379 11.80 2.75 -19.91
N GLU A 380 11.71 1.80 -18.99
CA GLU A 380 10.94 0.55 -19.19
C GLU A 380 9.42 0.79 -19.17
N THR A 381 8.96 1.70 -18.31
CA THR A 381 7.53 2.06 -18.20
C THR A 381 7.34 3.57 -18.21
N ALA A 382 6.23 4.02 -18.81
CA ALA A 382 5.90 5.43 -19.02
C ALA A 382 6.99 6.27 -19.73
N ASP A 383 7.82 5.67 -20.60
CA ASP A 383 8.80 6.44 -21.37
C ASP A 383 8.13 7.56 -22.19
N CYS A 384 8.78 8.72 -22.27
CA CYS A 384 8.28 9.90 -22.96
C CYS A 384 9.32 10.48 -23.95
N GLY A 385 10.23 9.64 -24.46
CA GLY A 385 11.32 10.05 -25.35
C GLY A 385 12.25 11.07 -24.71
N GLY A 386 12.59 10.88 -23.43
CA GLY A 386 13.40 11.81 -22.64
C GLY A 386 14.40 11.14 -21.70
N GLY A 387 14.57 9.81 -21.78
CA GLY A 387 15.42 9.05 -20.87
C GLY A 387 15.08 9.27 -19.40
N ASP A 388 16.11 9.50 -18.58
CA ASP A 388 15.99 9.94 -17.19
C ASP A 388 15.75 11.45 -17.04
N GLY A 389 15.94 12.24 -18.10
CA GLY A 389 15.73 13.69 -18.13
C GLY A 389 14.28 14.13 -18.37
N SER A 390 14.11 15.34 -18.89
CA SER A 390 12.79 15.92 -19.20
C SER A 390 12.12 15.18 -20.36
N CYS A 391 10.80 15.00 -20.30
CA CYS A 391 10.03 14.46 -21.43
C CYS A 391 10.14 15.36 -22.67
N SER A 392 10.19 14.72 -23.84
CA SER A 392 10.14 15.42 -25.13
C SER A 392 8.82 16.18 -25.29
N LEU A 393 8.89 17.40 -25.82
CA LEU A 393 7.72 18.25 -26.03
C LEU A 393 6.76 17.62 -27.05
N GLY A 394 5.45 17.73 -26.81
CA GLY A 394 4.40 17.14 -27.66
C GLY A 394 4.32 15.61 -27.69
N LYS A 395 5.28 14.89 -27.08
CA LYS A 395 5.16 13.45 -26.80
C LYS A 395 4.22 13.22 -25.61
N ARG A 396 3.57 12.06 -25.61
CA ARG A 396 2.83 11.50 -24.46
C ARG A 396 3.69 10.42 -23.81
N PHE A 397 3.31 9.98 -22.61
CA PHE A 397 3.86 8.76 -22.03
C PHE A 397 3.46 7.54 -22.88
N ASN A 398 4.41 6.65 -23.14
CA ASN A 398 4.18 5.32 -23.68
C ASN A 398 3.34 4.52 -22.66
N GLN A 399 2.29 3.89 -23.14
CA GLN A 399 1.29 3.23 -22.30
C GLN A 399 1.57 1.71 -22.19
N PRO A 400 1.25 1.05 -21.07
CA PRO A 400 0.55 1.56 -19.88
C PRO A 400 1.31 2.58 -19.02
N ALA A 401 0.61 3.65 -18.60
CA ALA A 401 1.12 4.64 -17.66
C ALA A 401 0.02 5.23 -16.77
N THR A 402 0.21 5.17 -15.46
CA THR A 402 -0.63 5.88 -14.48
C THR A 402 -0.37 7.38 -14.63
N GLN A 403 -1.41 8.17 -14.88
CA GLN A 403 -1.27 9.59 -15.16
C GLN A 403 -2.04 10.45 -14.16
N ALA A 404 -1.35 11.35 -13.48
CA ALA A 404 -1.95 12.48 -12.76
C ALA A 404 -2.13 13.65 -13.75
N GLU A 405 -3.37 13.92 -14.14
CA GLU A 405 -3.72 14.93 -15.12
C GLU A 405 -4.17 16.24 -14.44
N PHE A 406 -3.87 17.37 -15.08
CA PHE A 406 -4.18 18.71 -14.56
C PHE A 406 -4.64 19.67 -15.67
N SER A 407 -5.54 20.58 -15.29
CA SER A 407 -5.80 21.84 -15.98
C SER A 407 -5.86 22.96 -14.94
N LEU A 408 -4.76 23.72 -14.82
CA LEU A 408 -4.56 24.74 -13.79
C LEU A 408 -5.14 26.08 -14.27
N GLY A 409 -6.08 26.63 -13.50
CA GLY A 409 -6.83 27.84 -13.81
C GLY A 409 -6.16 29.11 -13.26
N LYS A 410 -6.27 30.21 -14.01
CA LYS A 410 -5.80 31.53 -13.56
C LYS A 410 -6.80 32.14 -12.58
N SER A 411 -8.01 32.48 -13.06
CA SER A 411 -9.11 33.02 -12.25
C SER A 411 -10.27 32.01 -12.05
N SER A 412 -10.03 30.74 -12.38
CA SER A 412 -10.95 29.62 -12.19
C SER A 412 -10.36 28.56 -11.25
N PRO A 413 -11.16 27.59 -10.76
CA PRO A 413 -10.63 26.39 -10.14
C PRO A 413 -9.63 25.67 -11.03
N ASP A 414 -8.68 25.01 -10.38
CA ASP A 414 -7.81 24.01 -10.98
C ASP A 414 -8.58 22.68 -11.03
N PHE A 415 -8.57 22.02 -12.18
CA PHE A 415 -9.08 20.65 -12.33
C PHE A 415 -7.91 19.66 -12.30
N TYR A 416 -8.12 18.52 -11.65
CA TYR A 416 -7.13 17.44 -11.60
C TYR A 416 -7.81 16.09 -11.39
N ASN A 417 -7.14 15.04 -11.84
CA ASN A 417 -7.65 13.68 -11.79
C ASN A 417 -6.50 12.68 -11.95
N ILE A 418 -6.77 11.41 -11.69
CA ILE A 418 -5.83 10.33 -12.01
C ILE A 418 -6.51 9.40 -13.00
N ALA A 419 -5.79 9.08 -14.08
CA ALA A 419 -6.25 8.20 -15.15
C ALA A 419 -5.39 6.92 -15.20
N ILE A 420 -6.09 5.80 -15.29
CA ILE A 420 -5.55 4.47 -15.64
C ILE A 420 -6.29 3.88 -16.86
N ILE A 421 -6.97 4.74 -17.64
CA ILE A 421 -7.77 4.39 -18.82
C ILE A 421 -6.96 3.54 -19.81
N ASN A 422 -5.67 3.86 -19.97
CA ASN A 422 -4.74 3.18 -20.88
C ASN A 422 -3.85 2.14 -20.16
N GLY A 423 -4.30 1.66 -19.00
CA GLY A 423 -3.54 0.80 -18.10
C GLY A 423 -2.80 1.57 -17.01
N MET A 424 -2.13 0.82 -16.13
CA MET A 424 -1.44 1.34 -14.95
C MET A 424 0.01 0.83 -14.94
N ASN A 425 0.95 1.66 -14.51
CA ASN A 425 2.28 1.21 -14.10
C ASN A 425 2.46 1.41 -12.58
N VAL A 426 2.74 2.63 -12.11
CA VAL A 426 3.04 2.95 -10.70
C VAL A 426 1.84 3.66 -10.06
N PRO A 427 1.32 3.19 -8.91
CA PRO A 427 0.30 3.92 -8.15
C PRO A 427 0.77 5.30 -7.70
N LEU A 428 -0.14 6.28 -7.70
CA LEU A 428 0.15 7.62 -7.21
C LEU A 428 -1.10 8.28 -6.60
N THR A 429 -0.89 9.35 -5.83
CA THR A 429 -1.96 10.22 -5.34
C THR A 429 -1.64 11.68 -5.66
N ILE A 430 -2.66 12.47 -5.97
CA ILE A 430 -2.60 13.94 -6.01
C ILE A 430 -3.22 14.45 -4.71
N SER A 431 -2.49 15.27 -3.96
CA SER A 431 -2.98 15.93 -2.74
C SER A 431 -2.80 17.44 -2.84
N PRO A 432 -3.89 18.23 -2.92
CA PRO A 432 -3.85 19.68 -2.75
C PRO A 432 -3.28 20.08 -1.38
N LEU A 433 -2.45 21.12 -1.35
CA LEU A 433 -1.81 21.66 -0.15
C LEU A 433 -2.62 22.86 0.37
N VAL A 434 -3.79 22.55 0.93
CA VAL A 434 -4.81 23.50 1.41
C VAL A 434 -5.50 23.01 2.69
N ASN A 435 -6.02 23.95 3.49
CA ASN A 435 -6.59 23.68 4.82
C ASN A 435 -8.05 23.20 4.76
N GLU A 436 -8.27 22.01 4.21
CA GLU A 436 -9.58 21.47 3.81
C GLU A 436 -10.39 20.76 4.90
N SER A 437 -10.12 21.00 6.20
CA SER A 437 -10.70 20.25 7.32
C SER A 437 -12.21 20.40 7.56
N LYS A 438 -12.95 21.03 6.63
CA LYS A 438 -14.40 21.27 6.70
C LYS A 438 -15.17 20.92 5.42
N ASN A 439 -14.50 20.40 4.38
CA ASN A 439 -15.13 20.22 3.07
C ASN A 439 -15.84 18.87 2.96
N VAL A 440 -17.18 18.89 2.90
CA VAL A 440 -18.00 17.66 2.92
C VAL A 440 -18.02 16.94 1.56
N ASN A 441 -17.76 17.66 0.46
CA ASN A 441 -17.68 17.06 -0.88
C ASN A 441 -16.22 16.59 -1.14
N PRO A 442 -15.95 15.28 -1.23
CA PRO A 442 -14.58 14.78 -1.41
C PRO A 442 -13.98 15.10 -2.78
N TYR A 443 -14.75 15.59 -3.76
CA TYR A 443 -14.22 16.05 -5.06
C TYR A 443 -13.74 17.50 -5.04
N LEU A 444 -14.01 18.27 -3.97
CA LEU A 444 -13.52 19.63 -3.80
C LEU A 444 -12.26 19.61 -2.92
N CYS A 445 -11.12 19.96 -3.53
CA CYS A 445 -9.78 19.91 -2.95
C CYS A 445 -9.39 18.55 -2.33
N GLY A 446 -10.01 17.48 -2.83
CA GLY A 446 -9.81 16.11 -2.41
C GLY A 446 -8.48 15.49 -2.80
N LYS A 447 -8.17 14.35 -2.16
CA LYS A 447 -6.94 13.60 -2.39
C LYS A 447 -7.16 12.42 -3.33
N ALA A 448 -7.20 12.70 -4.64
CA ALA A 448 -7.31 11.68 -5.68
C ALA A 448 -6.20 10.62 -5.50
N GLY A 449 -6.55 9.33 -5.57
CA GLY A 449 -5.61 8.21 -5.46
C GLY A 449 -5.15 7.89 -4.04
N SER A 450 -5.69 8.57 -3.02
CA SER A 450 -5.24 8.40 -1.63
C SER A 450 -5.68 7.06 -1.03
N VAL A 451 -4.76 6.41 -0.30
CA VAL A 451 -5.06 5.31 0.62
C VAL A 451 -5.98 5.72 1.77
N GLN A 452 -6.05 7.02 2.07
CA GLN A 452 -6.88 7.67 3.09
C GLN A 452 -7.46 8.97 2.50
N PRO A 453 -8.58 8.89 1.74
CA PRO A 453 -9.25 10.05 1.16
C PRO A 453 -10.04 10.82 2.23
N GLN A 454 -10.65 11.94 1.84
CA GLN A 454 -11.61 12.65 2.68
C GLN A 454 -13.03 12.05 2.52
N ASN A 455 -13.83 12.21 3.58
CA ASN A 455 -15.30 12.22 3.62
C ASN A 455 -16.05 11.37 2.57
N GLN A 456 -16.62 10.24 3.00
CA GLN A 456 -17.58 9.40 2.24
C GLN A 456 -17.04 8.73 0.96
N MET A 457 -15.76 8.86 0.66
CA MET A 457 -15.07 8.13 -0.41
C MET A 457 -14.23 6.98 0.18
N GLY A 458 -14.23 5.82 -0.48
CA GLY A 458 -13.41 4.67 -0.10
C GLY A 458 -11.95 4.81 -0.51
N GLY A 459 -11.06 4.25 0.30
CA GLY A 459 -9.61 4.38 0.12
C GLY A 459 -9.07 3.57 -1.04
N CYS A 460 -8.14 4.17 -1.79
CA CYS A 460 -7.38 3.47 -2.82
C CYS A 460 -6.37 2.51 -2.18
N ASN A 461 -6.80 1.27 -1.96
CA ASN A 461 -5.95 0.22 -1.43
C ASN A 461 -4.82 -0.19 -2.39
N TRP A 462 -4.93 0.16 -3.68
CA TRP A 462 -3.97 -0.13 -4.76
C TRP A 462 -3.51 -1.61 -4.80
N THR A 463 -4.37 -2.51 -4.32
CA THR A 463 -4.11 -3.94 -4.17
C THR A 463 -4.91 -4.66 -5.26
N LEU A 464 -4.36 -4.61 -6.47
CA LEU A 464 -5.06 -4.97 -7.71
C LEU A 464 -5.24 -6.49 -7.87
N GLN A 465 -6.49 -6.92 -8.06
CA GLN A 465 -6.89 -8.31 -8.27
C GLN A 465 -7.40 -8.49 -9.72
N PRO A 466 -6.51 -8.78 -10.70
CA PRO A 466 -6.90 -8.92 -12.10
C PRO A 466 -7.80 -10.15 -12.34
N PRO A 467 -8.87 -10.06 -13.16
CA PRO A 467 -9.75 -11.19 -13.45
C PRO A 467 -9.06 -12.36 -14.15
N THR A 468 -8.07 -12.08 -15.00
CA THR A 468 -7.23 -13.08 -15.69
C THR A 468 -5.79 -12.54 -15.84
N GLN A 469 -4.87 -13.43 -16.20
CA GLN A 469 -3.47 -13.10 -16.50
C GLN A 469 -3.33 -12.10 -17.67
N ASP A 470 -4.34 -11.98 -18.53
CA ASP A 470 -4.36 -11.06 -19.69
C ASP A 470 -4.33 -9.58 -19.27
N TYR A 471 -4.80 -9.27 -18.06
CA TYR A 471 -4.71 -7.93 -17.47
C TYR A 471 -3.33 -7.63 -16.86
N ILE A 472 -2.45 -8.62 -16.69
CA ILE A 472 -1.10 -8.42 -16.13
C ILE A 472 -0.17 -8.01 -17.28
N TRP A 473 0.46 -6.83 -17.17
CA TRP A 473 1.51 -6.42 -18.11
C TRP A 473 2.88 -6.89 -17.58
N VAL A 474 3.59 -7.67 -18.39
CA VAL A 474 4.94 -8.17 -18.11
C VAL A 474 5.94 -7.72 -19.17
N LYS A 475 7.22 -7.68 -18.78
CA LYS A 475 8.34 -7.42 -19.69
C LYS A 475 8.46 -8.52 -20.75
N ALA A 476 8.71 -8.12 -21.99
CA ALA A 476 8.90 -9.04 -23.12
C ALA A 476 10.23 -9.81 -23.05
N GLY A 477 10.29 -10.95 -23.74
CA GLY A 477 11.51 -11.73 -23.96
C GLY A 477 11.62 -13.03 -23.15
N GLY A 478 10.72 -13.25 -22.18
CA GLY A 478 10.60 -14.55 -21.50
C GLY A 478 9.78 -15.58 -22.29
N LYS A 479 9.78 -16.82 -21.81
CA LYS A 479 9.08 -17.96 -22.43
C LYS A 479 7.55 -17.79 -22.42
N SER A 480 6.86 -18.42 -23.36
CA SER A 480 5.38 -18.49 -23.39
C SER A 480 4.82 -19.13 -22.11
N CYS A 481 3.65 -18.69 -21.66
CA CYS A 481 2.97 -19.23 -20.48
C CYS A 481 1.45 -19.26 -20.63
N THR A 482 0.80 -20.01 -19.75
CA THR A 482 -0.66 -20.12 -19.63
C THR A 482 -1.16 -19.80 -18.22
N ALA A 483 -0.37 -20.12 -17.19
CA ALA A 483 -0.69 -19.91 -15.78
C ALA A 483 0.56 -19.46 -14.98
N PRO A 484 0.40 -18.83 -13.80
CA PRO A 484 1.55 -18.34 -13.01
C PRO A 484 2.56 -19.43 -12.63
N LYS A 485 2.10 -20.67 -12.42
CA LYS A 485 2.94 -21.86 -12.15
C LYS A 485 3.95 -22.20 -13.26
N ASP A 486 3.76 -21.65 -14.46
CA ASP A 486 4.64 -21.91 -15.60
C ASP A 486 5.92 -21.06 -15.48
N CYS A 487 5.91 -19.99 -14.68
CA CYS A 487 6.97 -19.00 -14.53
C CYS A 487 7.85 -19.24 -13.29
N VAL A 488 9.03 -18.60 -13.21
CA VAL A 488 10.04 -18.89 -12.18
C VAL A 488 10.42 -17.67 -11.35
N GLY A 489 10.79 -17.91 -10.09
CA GLY A 489 11.30 -16.87 -9.17
C GLY A 489 10.26 -15.80 -8.84
N PHE A 490 10.39 -14.63 -9.48
CA PHE A 490 9.51 -13.46 -9.31
C PHE A 490 8.77 -13.06 -10.61
N GLU A 491 8.86 -13.88 -11.65
CA GLU A 491 8.13 -13.67 -12.90
C GLU A 491 6.62 -13.93 -12.71
N GLN A 492 5.80 -13.10 -13.33
CA GLN A 492 4.37 -13.36 -13.50
C GLN A 492 4.11 -13.92 -14.90
N CYS A 493 3.04 -14.70 -15.06
CA CYS A 493 2.49 -14.99 -16.37
C CYS A 493 1.52 -13.87 -16.75
N GLY A 494 1.76 -13.17 -17.87
CA GLY A 494 0.94 -12.05 -18.33
C GLY A 494 1.14 -11.73 -19.80
N LEU A 495 0.49 -10.68 -20.32
CA LEU A 495 0.72 -10.21 -21.68
C LEU A 495 1.94 -9.30 -21.75
N SER A 496 2.91 -9.68 -22.59
CA SER A 496 3.99 -8.82 -23.07
C SER A 496 3.65 -8.23 -24.44
N TYR A 497 4.19 -7.04 -24.71
CA TYR A 497 4.08 -6.37 -26.02
C TYR A 497 5.42 -6.40 -26.76
N THR A 498 5.39 -6.82 -28.02
CA THR A 498 6.52 -6.94 -28.94
C THR A 498 6.10 -6.40 -30.31
N PRO A 499 6.35 -5.12 -30.63
CA PRO A 499 5.82 -4.47 -31.84
C PRO A 499 6.27 -5.14 -33.14
N ASP A 500 7.49 -5.70 -33.18
CA ASP A 500 8.10 -6.30 -34.36
C ASP A 500 7.75 -7.79 -34.56
N GLN A 501 6.79 -8.33 -33.79
CA GLN A 501 6.39 -9.74 -33.85
C GLN A 501 4.91 -9.92 -34.21
N THR A 502 4.56 -11.08 -34.76
CA THR A 502 3.17 -11.48 -35.03
C THR A 502 2.84 -12.76 -34.27
N PRO A 503 1.88 -12.76 -33.31
CA PRO A 503 1.13 -11.60 -32.82
C PRO A 503 2.01 -10.63 -32.01
N THR A 504 1.61 -9.35 -31.98
CA THR A 504 2.30 -8.27 -31.24
C THR A 504 2.09 -8.33 -29.74
N LEU A 505 1.03 -9.02 -29.29
CA LEU A 505 0.72 -9.32 -27.89
C LEU A 505 0.84 -10.82 -27.66
N GLN A 506 1.65 -11.22 -26.68
CA GLN A 506 1.92 -12.63 -26.39
C GLN A 506 1.90 -12.88 -24.88
N LYS A 507 1.35 -14.03 -24.46
CA LYS A 507 1.31 -14.42 -23.05
C LYS A 507 2.63 -15.10 -22.66
N THR A 508 3.44 -14.41 -21.87
CA THR A 508 4.81 -14.81 -21.51
C THR A 508 5.07 -14.67 -20.00
N CYS A 509 6.11 -15.35 -19.54
CA CYS A 509 6.68 -15.11 -18.22
C CYS A 509 7.58 -13.87 -18.25
N GLY A 510 7.46 -13.02 -17.24
CA GLY A 510 8.42 -11.93 -17.05
C GLY A 510 8.17 -11.10 -15.79
N PRO A 511 9.10 -10.20 -15.42
CA PRO A 511 8.85 -9.17 -14.41
C PRO A 511 7.58 -8.37 -14.71
N GLN A 512 6.74 -8.15 -13.70
CA GLN A 512 5.53 -7.36 -13.85
C GLN A 512 5.88 -5.86 -14.00
N LEU A 513 5.39 -5.25 -15.08
CA LEU A 513 5.57 -3.83 -15.41
C LEU A 513 4.32 -2.99 -15.12
N GLY A 514 3.14 -3.62 -15.08
CA GLY A 514 1.88 -2.92 -14.84
C GLY A 514 0.65 -3.79 -14.99
N TYR A 515 -0.42 -3.15 -15.43
CA TYR A 515 -1.66 -3.79 -15.83
C TYR A 515 -2.21 -3.17 -17.11
N TRP A 516 -2.74 -4.02 -17.98
CA TRP A 516 -3.45 -3.64 -19.19
C TRP A 516 -4.90 -3.27 -18.88
N THR A 517 -5.43 -2.30 -19.63
CA THR A 517 -6.88 -2.15 -19.86
C THR A 517 -7.22 -2.61 -21.27
N ALA A 518 -8.51 -2.88 -21.51
CA ALA A 518 -9.01 -3.10 -22.87
C ALA A 518 -8.73 -1.92 -23.79
N ASN A 519 -8.89 -0.67 -23.32
CA ASN A 519 -8.65 0.50 -24.16
C ASN A 519 -7.23 0.50 -24.76
N GLN A 520 -6.24 0.07 -23.98
CA GLN A 520 -4.86 -0.06 -24.45
C GLN A 520 -4.64 -1.31 -25.32
N ILE A 521 -5.19 -2.47 -24.93
CA ILE A 521 -5.06 -3.72 -25.71
C ILE A 521 -5.74 -3.58 -27.08
N CYS A 522 -6.96 -3.04 -27.13
CA CYS A 522 -7.73 -2.82 -28.35
C CYS A 522 -7.18 -1.71 -29.24
N ALA A 523 -6.35 -0.80 -28.70
CA ALA A 523 -5.56 0.14 -29.49
C ALA A 523 -4.35 -0.53 -30.17
N ILE A 524 -3.80 -1.59 -29.56
CA ILE A 524 -2.69 -2.39 -30.11
C ILE A 524 -3.20 -3.44 -31.10
N ASP A 525 -4.20 -4.24 -30.72
CA ASP A 525 -4.83 -5.27 -31.54
C ASP A 525 -6.37 -5.17 -31.48
N LYS A 526 -6.96 -4.71 -32.58
CA LYS A 526 -8.41 -4.53 -32.75
C LYS A 526 -9.18 -5.85 -32.87
N ASN A 527 -8.48 -6.98 -33.00
CA ASN A 527 -9.06 -8.32 -33.10
C ASN A 527 -8.79 -9.17 -31.85
N PHE A 528 -8.17 -8.61 -30.81
CA PHE A 528 -7.88 -9.36 -29.58
C PHE A 528 -9.17 -9.87 -28.93
N GLY A 529 -9.21 -11.17 -28.65
CA GLY A 529 -10.39 -11.88 -28.16
C GLY A 529 -10.69 -11.65 -26.67
N ALA A 530 -11.36 -12.61 -26.03
CA ALA A 530 -11.60 -12.58 -24.59
C ALA A 530 -10.28 -12.48 -23.79
N PRO A 531 -10.24 -11.75 -22.66
CA PRO A 531 -11.37 -11.11 -21.98
C PRO A 531 -11.80 -9.77 -22.60
N PHE A 532 -10.96 -9.14 -23.42
CA PHE A 532 -11.16 -7.75 -23.87
C PHE A 532 -12.21 -7.61 -24.98
N ASN A 533 -12.24 -8.54 -25.93
CA ASN A 533 -13.19 -8.63 -27.04
C ASN A 533 -13.19 -7.39 -27.96
N CYS A 534 -12.00 -7.00 -28.44
CA CYS A 534 -11.73 -5.72 -29.10
C CYS A 534 -12.44 -5.48 -30.44
N SER A 535 -12.97 -6.53 -31.08
CA SER A 535 -13.81 -6.39 -32.28
C SER A 535 -15.19 -5.80 -31.98
N ASN A 536 -15.62 -5.81 -30.71
CA ASN A 536 -16.80 -5.06 -30.27
C ASN A 536 -16.44 -3.57 -30.17
N LYS A 537 -17.22 -2.70 -30.81
CA LYS A 537 -17.08 -1.26 -30.61
C LYS A 537 -17.32 -0.92 -29.14
N THR A 538 -16.34 -0.29 -28.48
CA THR A 538 -16.50 0.32 -27.16
C THR A 538 -17.64 1.35 -27.20
N PRO A 539 -18.78 1.12 -26.52
CA PRO A 539 -19.88 2.07 -26.51
C PRO A 539 -19.60 3.20 -25.50
N HIS A 540 -20.19 4.36 -25.75
CA HIS A 540 -20.31 5.40 -24.73
C HIS A 540 -21.33 4.99 -23.67
N GLY A 541 -21.08 5.29 -22.40
CA GLY A 541 -22.00 4.95 -21.32
C GLY A 541 -21.64 5.59 -19.98
N CYS A 542 -22.34 5.19 -18.92
CA CYS A 542 -22.05 5.60 -17.55
C CYS A 542 -22.34 4.45 -16.59
N VAL A 543 -21.75 4.49 -15.39
CA VAL A 543 -21.93 3.44 -14.36
C VAL A 543 -22.20 4.05 -13.01
N ASP A 544 -23.27 3.59 -12.36
CA ASP A 544 -23.50 3.80 -10.93
C ASP A 544 -22.56 2.88 -10.13
N TRP A 545 -21.31 3.31 -9.94
CA TRP A 545 -20.26 2.50 -9.31
C TRP A 545 -20.63 1.98 -7.91
N ASN A 546 -21.40 2.75 -7.15
CA ASN A 546 -21.96 2.35 -5.85
C ASN A 546 -22.87 1.12 -5.95
N LYS A 547 -23.69 0.98 -7.01
CA LYS A 547 -24.54 -0.21 -7.26
C LYS A 547 -23.74 -1.47 -7.59
N LEU A 548 -22.45 -1.33 -7.93
CA LEU A 548 -21.53 -2.45 -8.15
C LEU A 548 -20.62 -2.74 -6.93
N GLY A 549 -20.85 -2.05 -5.80
CA GLY A 549 -20.04 -2.18 -4.59
C GLY A 549 -18.65 -1.58 -4.73
N VAL A 550 -18.57 -0.39 -5.35
CA VAL A 550 -17.41 0.52 -5.26
C VAL A 550 -17.77 1.67 -4.32
N GLU A 551 -16.89 2.01 -3.40
CA GLU A 551 -17.05 3.11 -2.45
C GLU A 551 -16.77 4.48 -3.09
N VAL A 552 -17.54 4.85 -4.11
CA VAL A 552 -17.60 6.24 -4.60
C VAL A 552 -18.52 7.07 -3.70
N ALA A 553 -18.24 8.37 -3.56
CA ALA A 553 -19.07 9.25 -2.74
C ALA A 553 -20.51 9.30 -3.29
N PRO A 554 -21.55 9.20 -2.44
CA PRO A 554 -22.94 9.07 -2.90
C PRO A 554 -23.47 10.36 -3.55
N PRO A 555 -24.60 10.30 -4.26
CA PRO A 555 -25.36 11.49 -4.64
C PRO A 555 -25.66 12.36 -3.40
N PRO A 556 -25.54 13.70 -3.50
CA PRO A 556 -25.44 14.49 -4.71
C PRO A 556 -24.03 14.68 -5.28
N TYR A 557 -22.98 14.08 -4.69
CA TYR A 557 -21.59 14.29 -5.12
C TYR A 557 -21.27 13.55 -6.41
N THR A 558 -21.65 12.27 -6.51
CA THR A 558 -21.73 11.55 -7.80
C THR A 558 -23.09 11.83 -8.45
N ARG A 559 -23.09 12.07 -9.76
CA ARG A 559 -24.32 12.09 -10.57
C ARG A 559 -24.70 10.65 -10.91
N ALA A 560 -25.94 10.26 -10.62
CA ALA A 560 -26.48 8.97 -11.03
C ALA A 560 -26.51 8.83 -12.57
N CYS A 561 -26.19 7.65 -13.07
CA CYS A 561 -26.23 7.32 -14.49
C CYS A 561 -27.68 7.35 -15.02
N GLY A 562 -27.91 8.14 -16.07
CA GLY A 562 -29.26 8.34 -16.63
C GLY A 562 -29.64 7.33 -17.71
N LYS A 563 -28.70 6.99 -18.60
CA LYS A 563 -28.79 5.96 -19.63
C LYS A 563 -27.38 5.44 -19.93
N SER A 564 -27.22 4.12 -19.99
CA SER A 564 -26.02 3.46 -20.49
C SER A 564 -26.39 2.50 -21.61
N ASP A 565 -25.40 2.16 -22.44
CA ASP A 565 -25.49 1.01 -23.34
C ASP A 565 -25.28 -0.30 -22.57
N VAL A 566 -25.97 -1.37 -22.97
CA VAL A 566 -25.93 -2.69 -22.30
C VAL A 566 -24.59 -3.42 -22.49
N ILE A 567 -23.90 -3.18 -23.59
CA ILE A 567 -22.54 -3.67 -23.84
C ILE A 567 -21.57 -2.90 -22.93
N PHE A 568 -21.81 -1.60 -22.69
CA PHE A 568 -21.00 -0.81 -21.75
C PHE A 568 -21.19 -1.27 -20.29
N GLU A 569 -22.42 -1.54 -19.85
CA GLU A 569 -22.65 -2.10 -18.51
C GLU A 569 -21.97 -3.47 -18.33
N THR A 570 -21.95 -4.29 -19.39
CA THR A 570 -21.24 -5.58 -19.42
C THR A 570 -19.72 -5.37 -19.34
N TYR A 571 -19.18 -4.44 -20.11
CA TYR A 571 -17.76 -4.06 -20.12
C TYR A 571 -17.31 -3.53 -18.75
N ALA A 572 -18.09 -2.65 -18.13
CA ALA A 572 -17.80 -2.10 -16.82
C ALA A 572 -17.66 -3.20 -15.75
N ARG A 573 -18.61 -4.15 -15.70
CA ARG A 573 -18.56 -5.29 -14.77
C ARG A 573 -17.39 -6.24 -15.03
N THR A 574 -17.07 -6.51 -16.29
CA THR A 574 -16.09 -7.56 -16.66
C THR A 574 -14.65 -7.05 -16.75
N GLN A 575 -14.44 -5.77 -17.08
CA GLN A 575 -13.11 -5.25 -17.47
C GLN A 575 -12.61 -4.07 -16.63
N LEU A 576 -13.50 -3.26 -16.04
CA LEU A 576 -13.13 -2.06 -15.28
C LEU A 576 -13.32 -2.21 -13.76
N LEU A 577 -14.35 -2.93 -13.32
CA LEU A 577 -14.83 -2.92 -11.94
C LEU A 577 -13.76 -3.28 -10.91
N TRP A 578 -12.86 -4.21 -11.24
CA TRP A 578 -11.76 -4.63 -10.36
C TRP A 578 -10.72 -3.51 -10.15
N MET A 579 -10.37 -2.75 -11.19
CA MET A 579 -9.52 -1.56 -11.07
C MET A 579 -10.23 -0.47 -10.25
N LYS A 580 -11.51 -0.20 -10.55
CA LYS A 580 -12.30 0.80 -9.83
C LYS A 580 -12.48 0.46 -8.34
N LYS A 581 -12.59 -0.82 -7.98
CA LYS A 581 -12.60 -1.28 -6.58
C LYS A 581 -11.25 -1.15 -5.87
N ALA A 582 -10.14 -1.29 -6.58
CA ALA A 582 -8.82 -1.06 -5.99
C ALA A 582 -8.52 0.43 -5.75
N CYS A 583 -9.18 1.34 -6.50
CA CYS A 583 -9.12 2.78 -6.29
C CYS A 583 -10.37 3.51 -6.80
N PRO A 584 -11.34 3.85 -5.93
CA PRO A 584 -12.62 4.47 -6.34
C PRO A 584 -12.51 5.83 -7.05
N SER A 585 -11.40 6.54 -6.88
CA SER A 585 -11.24 7.94 -7.28
C SER A 585 -10.59 8.18 -8.66
N VAL A 586 -10.41 7.15 -9.50
CA VAL A 586 -9.63 7.25 -10.74
C VAL A 586 -10.46 6.99 -11.97
N TYR A 587 -10.13 7.66 -13.08
CA TYR A 587 -10.72 7.39 -14.38
C TYR A 587 -10.27 6.00 -14.87
N THR A 588 -11.24 5.11 -15.03
CA THR A 588 -11.07 3.77 -15.61
C THR A 588 -11.53 3.69 -17.07
N TYR A 589 -12.36 4.64 -17.49
CA TYR A 589 -12.78 4.91 -18.88
C TYR A 589 -12.89 6.43 -19.10
N ALA A 590 -13.23 6.89 -20.30
CA ALA A 590 -13.19 8.32 -20.64
C ALA A 590 -14.26 9.15 -19.89
N GLU A 591 -15.52 8.71 -19.89
CA GLU A 591 -16.66 9.43 -19.31
C GLU A 591 -16.91 9.05 -17.83
N ASP A 592 -15.84 8.82 -17.07
CA ASP A 592 -15.84 8.44 -15.64
C ASP A 592 -15.86 9.66 -14.69
N ASP A 593 -16.15 10.84 -15.25
CA ASP A 593 -15.98 12.16 -14.64
C ASP A 593 -16.65 12.28 -13.27
N PHE A 594 -17.93 11.91 -13.19
CA PHE A 594 -18.75 12.10 -11.99
C PHE A 594 -18.25 11.38 -10.75
N SER A 595 -17.29 10.44 -10.88
CA SER A 595 -16.66 9.77 -9.76
C SER A 595 -15.14 9.98 -9.65
N SER A 596 -14.54 10.77 -10.55
CA SER A 596 -13.09 10.79 -10.80
C SER A 596 -12.50 12.19 -11.05
N THR A 597 -13.31 13.19 -11.39
CA THR A 597 -12.86 14.58 -11.53
C THR A 597 -12.77 15.25 -10.16
N PHE A 598 -11.65 15.92 -9.88
CA PHE A 598 -11.50 16.76 -8.70
C PHE A 598 -11.26 18.22 -9.13
N MET A 599 -11.70 19.16 -8.29
CA MET A 599 -11.54 20.60 -8.49
C MET A 599 -10.95 21.23 -7.23
N CYS A 600 -10.08 22.24 -7.35
CA CYS A 600 -9.61 22.98 -6.18
C CYS A 600 -9.36 24.46 -6.48
N GLN A 601 -9.74 25.32 -5.52
CA GLN A 601 -9.50 26.76 -5.60
C GLN A 601 -9.30 27.34 -4.20
N VAL A 602 -8.16 27.99 -3.98
CA VAL A 602 -8.05 28.93 -2.85
C VAL A 602 -8.81 30.18 -3.24
N LYS A 603 -9.91 30.48 -2.53
CA LYS A 603 -10.63 31.74 -2.71
C LYS A 603 -9.80 32.89 -2.16
N GLY A 604 -9.31 33.75 -3.07
CA GLY A 604 -8.92 35.10 -2.71
C GLY A 604 -10.14 35.98 -2.44
N ASP A 605 -9.94 37.10 -1.73
CA ASP A 605 -11.02 38.03 -1.35
C ASP A 605 -11.61 38.81 -2.55
N LYS A 606 -11.04 38.64 -3.75
CA LYS A 606 -11.43 39.34 -4.98
C LYS A 606 -11.54 38.36 -6.14
N ALA A 607 -12.55 38.52 -6.99
CA ALA A 607 -12.74 37.74 -8.22
C ALA A 607 -11.59 37.91 -9.26
N THR A 608 -10.73 38.90 -9.07
CA THR A 608 -9.52 39.14 -9.87
C THR A 608 -8.28 38.41 -9.33
N GLU A 609 -8.35 37.76 -8.17
CA GLU A 609 -7.20 37.08 -7.59
C GLU A 609 -6.91 35.76 -8.29
N ILE A 610 -5.64 35.57 -8.65
CA ILE A 610 -5.16 34.34 -9.28
C ILE A 610 -5.21 33.23 -8.23
N ASN A 611 -5.79 32.08 -8.58
CA ASN A 611 -5.81 30.87 -7.73
C ASN A 611 -4.37 30.44 -7.35
N LYS A 612 -4.15 29.75 -6.23
CA LYS A 612 -2.83 29.50 -5.62
C LYS A 612 -2.62 28.09 -5.04
N VAL A 613 -3.42 27.10 -5.45
CA VAL A 613 -3.32 25.72 -4.92
C VAL A 613 -1.96 25.09 -5.30
N ASN A 614 -1.10 24.82 -4.33
CA ASN A 614 0.06 23.94 -4.53
C ASN A 614 -0.37 22.47 -4.36
N TYR A 615 0.41 21.54 -4.92
CA TYR A 615 0.08 20.11 -4.92
C TYR A 615 1.27 19.26 -4.49
N ASN A 616 1.02 18.13 -3.82
CA ASN A 616 1.99 17.04 -3.67
C ASN A 616 1.50 15.82 -4.48
N ILE A 617 2.38 15.25 -5.30
CA ILE A 617 2.19 13.98 -5.99
C ILE A 617 3.04 12.93 -5.29
N THR A 618 2.41 11.95 -4.64
CA THR A 618 3.13 10.87 -3.96
C THR A 618 3.00 9.57 -4.74
N PHE A 619 4.13 9.02 -5.20
CA PHE A 619 4.21 7.70 -5.82
C PHE A 619 4.24 6.61 -4.75
N CYS A 620 3.60 5.47 -5.04
CA CYS A 620 3.34 4.37 -4.11
C CYS A 620 2.71 4.81 -2.76
N PRO A 621 1.56 5.50 -2.75
CA PRO A 621 0.90 5.95 -1.51
C PRO A 621 0.67 4.80 -0.53
N GLY A 622 0.94 5.03 0.75
CA GLY A 622 0.91 3.97 1.78
C GLY A 622 1.90 2.81 1.54
N GLY A 623 2.97 3.02 0.74
CA GLY A 623 3.91 1.99 0.34
C GLY A 623 3.37 1.02 -0.74
N LYS A 624 2.16 1.25 -1.26
CA LYS A 624 1.52 0.36 -2.23
C LYS A 624 2.15 0.51 -3.61
N THR A 625 2.91 -0.49 -4.02
CA THR A 625 3.59 -0.53 -5.33
C THR A 625 2.66 -0.87 -6.49
N GLY A 626 1.47 -1.41 -6.22
CA GLY A 626 0.52 -1.88 -7.24
C GLY A 626 0.83 -3.27 -7.77
N PHE A 627 2.08 -3.73 -7.67
CA PHE A 627 2.56 -5.03 -8.14
C PHE A 627 2.54 -6.09 -7.04
N VAL A 628 2.36 -7.35 -7.43
CA VAL A 628 2.64 -8.49 -6.54
C VAL A 628 4.15 -8.72 -6.40
N THR A 629 4.91 -8.37 -7.43
CA THR A 629 6.36 -8.62 -7.54
C THR A 629 7.05 -7.52 -8.36
N GLN A 630 7.97 -6.79 -7.73
CA GLN A 630 9.15 -6.27 -8.43
C GLN A 630 10.41 -6.88 -7.79
N ALA A 631 11.36 -7.28 -8.63
CA ALA A 631 12.65 -7.75 -8.17
C ALA A 631 13.45 -6.58 -7.57
N LYS A 632 14.31 -6.86 -6.59
CA LYS A 632 15.44 -5.97 -6.32
C LYS A 632 16.42 -6.09 -7.49
N SER A 633 16.81 -4.96 -8.06
CA SER A 633 18.04 -4.80 -8.85
C SER A 633 19.25 -4.93 -7.94
#